data_AF-A0A432ISQ6-F1
#
_entry.id   AF-A0A432ISQ6-F1
#
_cell.length_a   1.000
_cell.length_b   1.000
_cell.length_c   1.000
_cell.angle_alpha   90.00
_cell.angle_beta   90.00
_cell.angle_gamma   90.00
#
_symmetry.space_group_name_H-M   'P 1'
#
loop_
_entity.id
_entity.type
_entity.pdbx_description
1 polymer ?
#
loop_
_entity_poly.entity_id
_entity_poly.type
_entity_poly.pdbx_seq_one_letter_code
_entity_poly.pdbx_strand_id
1 'polypeptide(L)' 'MSFAVIQTGGKQYKVSASEILKIERLNNEEGKTVEFKNVLFLNDDKTTEIGNPN' A
#
# COMPACT_ATOMS: atom_id res chain seq x y z
N MET A 1 15.25 4.35 -1.44
CA MET A 1 13.92 4.67 -1.95
C MET A 1 12.92 3.93 -1.09
N SER A 2 12.08 4.66 -0.36
CA SER A 2 11.05 4.07 0.51
C SER A 2 9.90 3.50 -0.34
N PHE A 3 9.54 2.24 -0.14
CA PHE A 3 8.40 1.61 -0.79
C PHE A 3 7.67 0.64 0.14
N ALA A 4 6.38 0.45 -0.08
CA ALA A 4 5.56 -0.51 0.63
C ALA A 4 4.86 -1.45 -0.34
N VAL A 5 4.43 -2.61 0.15
CA VAL A 5 3.51 -3.51 -0.56
C VAL A 5 2.20 -3.55 0.21
N ILE A 6 1.14 -3.08 -0.43
CA ILE A 6 -0.21 -3.07 0.14
C ILE A 6 -1.08 -4.13 -0.54
N GLN A 7 -2.06 -4.66 0.18
CA GLN A 7 -3.06 -5.57 -0.38
C GLN A 7 -4.43 -4.88 -0.42
N THR A 8 -5.00 -4.77 -1.62
CA THR A 8 -6.35 -4.23 -1.83
C THR A 8 -7.03 -4.92 -3.02
N GLY A 9 -8.35 -5.09 -2.98
CA GLY A 9 -9.11 -5.73 -4.06
C GLY A 9 -8.66 -7.17 -4.40
N GLY A 10 -8.07 -7.88 -3.43
CA GLY A 10 -7.50 -9.23 -3.64
C GLY A 10 -6.16 -9.26 -4.37
N LYS A 11 -5.57 -8.11 -4.69
CA LYS A 11 -4.27 -7.98 -5.37
C LYS A 11 -3.25 -7.28 -4.47
N GLN A 12 -1.97 -7.50 -4.75
CA GLN A 12 -0.87 -6.82 -4.09
C GLN A 12 -0.29 -5.73 -5.00
N TYR A 13 -0.01 -4.56 -4.43
CA TYR A 13 0.53 -3.41 -5.14
C TYR A 13 1.76 -2.87 -4.42
N LYS A 14 2.84 -2.67 -5.18
CA LYS A 14 4.00 -1.91 -4.72
C LYS A 14 3.69 -0.43 -4.85
N VAL A 15 3.94 0.34 -3.80
CA VAL A 15 3.66 1.78 -3.73
C VAL A 15 4.84 2.54 -3.17
N SER A 16 5.00 3.77 -3.64
CA SER A 16 6.03 4.70 -3.19
C SER A 16 5.39 6.07 -2.89
N ALA A 17 6.07 6.89 -2.09
CA ALA A 17 5.60 8.26 -1.86
C ALA A 17 5.52 9.05 -3.18
N SER A 18 4.45 9.84 -3.34
CA SER A 18 4.19 10.68 -4.53
C SER A 18 3.94 9.92 -5.84
N GLU A 19 3.56 8.64 -5.77
CA GLU A 19 3.21 7.82 -6.94
C GLU A 19 1.70 7.82 -7.21
N ILE A 20 1.31 7.77 -8.50
CA ILE A 20 -0.08 7.57 -8.91
C ILE A 20 -0.29 6.07 -9.15
N LEU A 21 -1.18 5.45 -8.37
CA LEU A 21 -1.48 4.03 -8.45
C LEU A 21 -2.87 3.79 -9.05
N LYS A 22 -2.97 2.91 -10.06
CA LYS A 22 -4.24 2.42 -10.59
C LYS A 22 -4.64 1.13 -9.88
N ILE A 23 -5.77 1.16 -9.17
CA ILE A 23 -6.33 0.03 -8.43
C ILE A 23 -7.78 -0.23 -8.82
N GLU A 24 -8.34 -1.32 -8.27
CA GLU A 24 -9.76 -1.61 -8.35
C GLU A 24 -10.60 -0.51 -7.68
N ARG A 25 -11.89 -0.46 -8.03
CA ARG A 25 -12.81 0.55 -7.49
C ARG A 25 -12.92 0.45 -5.97
N LEU A 26 -12.72 1.57 -5.29
CA LEU A 26 -12.91 1.72 -3.85
C LEU A 26 -14.30 2.31 -3.56
N ASN A 27 -14.92 1.92 -2.44
CA ASN A 27 -16.18 2.49 -1.96
C ASN A 27 -15.95 3.77 -1.13
N ASN A 28 -15.15 4.70 -1.66
CA ASN A 28 -14.84 5.98 -1.03
C ASN A 28 -15.17 7.12 -1.99
N GLU A 29 -15.54 8.28 -1.45
CA GLU A 29 -15.79 9.48 -2.25
C GLU A 29 -14.49 10.02 -2.86
N GLU A 30 -14.61 10.62 -4.04
CA GLU A 30 -13.47 11.28 -4.70
C GLU A 30 -12.88 12.38 -3.80
N GLY A 31 -11.55 12.48 -3.77
CA GLY A 31 -10.82 13.46 -2.98
C GLY A 31 -10.72 13.15 -1.47
N LYS A 32 -11.32 12.06 -0.99
CA LYS A 32 -11.12 11.60 0.39
C LYS A 32 -9.81 10.82 0.53
N THR A 33 -9.16 10.99 1.68
CA THR A 33 -8.04 10.13 2.09
C THR A 33 -8.53 8.70 2.29
N VAL A 34 -7.80 7.74 1.72
CA VAL A 34 -8.03 6.31 1.90
C VAL A 34 -6.88 5.74 2.71
N GLU A 35 -7.18 4.98 3.76
CA GLU A 35 -6.18 4.25 4.55
C GLU A 35 -6.20 2.77 4.20
N PHE A 36 -5.04 2.22 3.84
CA PHE A 36 -4.87 0.78 3.61
C PHE A 36 -4.29 0.13 4.86
N LYS A 37 -5.09 -0.70 5.54
CA LYS A 37 -4.67 -1.39 6.77
C LYS A 37 -3.78 -2.60 6.53
N ASN A 38 -3.88 -3.21 5.35
CA ASN A 38 -3.14 -4.42 5.00
C ASN A 38 -1.85 -4.05 4.28
N VAL A 39 -0.79 -3.80 5.05
CA VAL A 39 0.57 -3.60 4.56
C VAL A 39 1.35 -4.89 4.80
N LEU A 40 1.82 -5.52 3.72
CA LEU A 40 2.55 -6.80 3.78
C LEU A 40 4.06 -6.59 3.87
N PHE A 41 4.54 -5.44 3.42
CA PHE A 41 5.96 -5.14 3.38
C PHE A 41 6.16 -3.63 3.44
N LEU A 42 7.15 -3.20 4.20
CA LEU A 42 7.60 -1.81 4.24
C LEU A 42 9.12 -1.81 4.17
N ASN A 43 9.67 -1.10 3.21
CA ASN A 43 11.08 -0.79 3.15
C ASN A 43 11.20 0.72 3.21
N ASP A 44 11.61 1.23 4.36
CA ASP A 44 12.17 2.56 4.47
C ASP A 44 13.68 2.41 4.35
N ASP A 45 14.39 3.38 3.77
CA ASP A 45 15.84 3.27 3.45
C ASP A 45 16.74 2.79 4.61
N LYS A 46 16.24 2.86 5.85
CA LYS A 46 16.89 2.43 7.08
C LYS A 46 16.35 1.11 7.65
N THR A 47 15.11 0.73 7.35
CA THR A 47 14.39 -0.36 8.01
C THR A 47 13.53 -1.13 7.01
N THR A 48 13.71 -2.45 6.97
CA THR A 48 12.83 -3.35 6.20
C THR A 48 11.98 -4.16 7.17
N GLU A 49 10.67 -3.98 7.09
CA GLU A 49 9.67 -4.73 7.84
C GLU A 49 8.90 -5.63 6.88
N ILE A 50 8.90 -6.92 7.18
CA ILE A 50 8.17 -7.93 6.42
C ILE A 50 7.03 -8.40 7.30
N GLY A 51 5.79 -8.17 6.85
CA GLY A 51 4.60 -8.68 7.52
C GLY A 51 4.54 -10.20 7.40
N ASN A 52 4.22 -10.88 8.49
CA ASN A 52 3.96 -12.33 8.51
C ASN A 52 2.48 -12.56 8.81
N PRO A 53 1.61 -12.65 7.80
CA PRO A 53 0.15 -12.73 7.98
C PRO A 53 -0.35 -14.14 8.37
N ASN A 54 0.46 -14.95 9.06
CA ASN A 54 0.08 -16.28 9.57
C ASN A 54 -0.51 -16.21 10.98
#